data_AF-A0A1S1BKE6-F1
#
_entry.id   AF-A0A1S1BKE6-F1
#
_cell.length_a   1.000
_cell.length_b   1.000
_cell.length_c   1.000
_cell.angle_alpha   90.00
_cell.angle_beta   90.00
_cell.angle_gamma   90.00
#
_symmetry.space_group_name_H-M   'P 1'
#
loop_
_entity.id
_entity.type
_entity.pdbx_description
1 polymer ?
#
loop_
_entity_poly.entity_id
_entity_poly.type
_entity_poly.pdbx_seq_one_letter_code
_entity_poly.pdbx_strand_id
1 'polypeptide(L)'
;MRTPRSFARSAVAAVCAAGMLIAGVVDTQMAHAKSSNPLDSLGRPTPETVARVHAFADQPQVPEQVGNALRTAVNFFAGTGELGGPPLPEDAPAFTQFAWPTVSGHCMGKGLHSTASAIAVPGPTKTPAPGAGAGQTTFVFTALGTPAAAKDQGLMKVYWVNLNTFRTGVTPLDNNGINPTGPSTLSATANTGKGRVLAVVDGAVRTTDKTCAFAPTAASINVR
;
A
#
# COMPACT_ATOMS: atom_id res chain seq x y z
N MET A 1 30.29 35.46 77.50
CA MET A 1 31.12 36.69 77.40
C MET A 1 31.82 36.68 76.03
N ARG A 2 31.52 37.69 75.20
CA ARG A 2 32.33 38.25 74.07
C ARG A 2 32.79 37.36 72.89
N THR A 3 32.10 37.52 71.76
CA THR A 3 32.65 37.76 70.39
C THR A 3 33.54 39.03 70.36
N PRO A 4 34.22 39.48 69.26
CA PRO A 4 34.49 38.95 67.89
C PRO A 4 35.94 39.25 67.36
N ARG A 5 36.23 38.97 66.06
CA ARG A 5 37.04 39.74 65.05
C ARG A 5 37.77 38.75 64.09
N SER A 6 37.51 38.67 62.78
CA SER A 6 37.53 39.63 61.64
C SER A 6 38.92 40.07 61.17
N PHE A 7 39.30 39.59 59.97
CA PHE A 7 40.07 40.27 58.91
C PHE A 7 39.40 39.81 57.58
N ALA A 8 38.63 40.59 56.82
CA ALA A 8 38.99 41.70 55.91
C ALA A 8 40.17 41.35 54.98
N ARG A 9 40.15 41.49 53.64
CA ARG A 9 39.24 42.15 52.68
C ARG A 9 39.71 41.83 51.24
N SER A 10 38.83 42.10 50.26
CA SER A 10 39.07 42.42 48.82
C SER A 10 39.16 41.23 47.83
N ALA A 11 38.54 41.25 46.64
CA ALA A 11 37.61 42.19 46.00
C ALA A 11 36.87 41.51 44.81
N VAL A 12 35.59 41.88 44.68
CA VAL A 12 34.79 42.16 43.46
C VAL A 12 35.22 41.53 42.12
N ALA A 13 34.33 40.71 41.55
CA ALA A 13 33.74 40.94 40.23
C ALA A 13 32.42 40.17 40.08
N ALA A 14 31.34 40.93 39.90
CA ALA A 14 30.01 40.43 39.60
C ALA A 14 29.87 40.17 38.09
N VAL A 15 29.22 39.06 37.72
CA VAL A 15 28.43 38.98 36.49
C VAL A 15 27.09 38.35 36.87
N CYS A 16 26.04 39.16 36.77
CA CYS A 16 24.64 38.77 36.86
C CYS A 16 24.19 38.04 35.59
N ALA A 17 23.37 36.99 35.74
CA ALA A 17 22.15 36.71 34.94
C ALA A 17 21.60 35.35 35.44
N ALA A 18 20.59 35.30 36.31
CA ALA A 18 19.16 35.47 36.00
C ALA A 18 18.63 34.46 34.96
N GLY A 19 18.02 33.39 35.48
CA GLY A 19 16.76 32.78 35.05
C GLY A 19 16.59 32.29 33.60
N MET A 20 16.14 31.04 33.44
CA MET A 20 14.74 30.76 33.08
C MET A 20 14.51 29.25 32.96
N LEU A 21 13.40 28.81 33.57
CA LEU A 21 12.73 27.56 33.27
C LEU A 21 12.42 27.51 31.77
N ILE A 22 12.86 26.48 31.07
CA ILE A 22 12.28 26.15 29.76
C ILE A 22 11.66 24.77 29.92
N ALA A 23 10.35 24.79 30.20
CA ALA A 23 9.49 23.66 29.95
C ALA A 23 9.74 23.20 28.51
N GLY A 24 10.09 21.92 28.34
CA GLY A 24 10.28 21.32 27.03
C GLY A 24 9.03 21.56 26.19
N VAL A 25 9.15 22.49 25.23
CA VAL A 25 8.18 22.69 24.19
C VAL A 25 8.24 21.42 23.35
N VAL A 26 7.23 20.57 23.53
CA VAL A 26 6.88 19.57 22.53
C VAL A 26 6.54 20.39 21.30
N ASP A 27 7.47 20.45 20.35
CA ASP A 27 7.26 21.14 19.10
C ASP A 27 6.18 20.37 18.32
N THR A 28 4.93 20.74 18.56
CA THR A 28 3.79 20.39 17.72
C THR A 28 3.89 21.15 16.40
N GLN A 29 4.98 20.95 15.66
CA GLN A 29 4.99 21.14 14.22
C GLN A 29 4.25 19.95 13.60
N MET A 30 2.92 19.96 13.73
CA MET A 30 2.07 19.37 12.71
C MET A 30 2.32 20.18 11.44
N ALA A 31 3.35 19.80 10.68
CA ALA A 31 3.53 20.25 9.32
C ALA A 31 2.21 20.02 8.59
N HIS A 32 1.56 21.13 8.21
CA HIS A 32 0.45 21.13 7.29
C HIS A 32 0.95 20.47 6.00
N ALA A 33 0.72 19.16 5.88
CA ALA A 33 0.93 18.46 4.64
C ALA A 33 -0.06 19.07 3.64
N LYS A 34 0.44 19.90 2.72
CA LYS A 34 -0.28 20.16 1.47
C LYS A 34 -0.65 18.79 0.92
N SER A 35 -1.93 18.53 0.70
CA SER A 35 -2.40 17.22 0.23
C SER A 35 -1.99 17.03 -1.24
N SER A 36 -0.72 16.75 -1.50
CA SER A 36 -0.32 16.04 -2.71
C SER A 36 -0.85 14.61 -2.58
N ASN A 37 -1.34 14.04 -3.69
CA ASN A 37 -1.68 12.63 -3.71
C ASN A 37 -0.38 11.85 -3.40
N PRO A 38 -0.34 11.02 -2.34
CA PRO A 38 0.87 10.28 -2.00
C PRO A 38 1.21 9.22 -3.06
N LEU A 39 0.27 8.89 -3.95
CA LEU A 39 0.43 7.92 -5.02
C LEU A 39 0.42 8.61 -6.40
N ASP A 40 1.19 8.06 -7.34
CA ASP A 40 1.16 8.44 -8.76
C ASP A 40 -0.11 7.90 -9.47
N SER A 41 -0.22 8.14 -10.78
CA SER A 41 -1.37 7.69 -11.58
C SER A 41 -1.52 6.16 -11.67
N LEU A 42 -0.47 5.40 -11.35
CA LEU A 42 -0.47 3.94 -11.33
C LEU A 42 -0.68 3.39 -9.91
N GLY A 43 -0.81 4.27 -8.90
CA GLY A 43 -0.96 3.87 -7.51
C GLY A 43 0.39 3.57 -6.81
N ARG A 44 1.53 3.92 -7.41
CA ARG A 44 2.85 3.76 -6.79
C ARG A 44 3.16 4.95 -5.89
N PRO A 45 3.90 4.78 -4.78
CA PRO A 45 4.31 5.90 -3.94
C PRO A 45 5.15 6.89 -4.74
N THR A 46 4.80 8.16 -4.63
CA THR A 46 5.60 9.26 -5.18
C THR A 46 7.01 9.28 -4.57
N PRO A 47 8.02 9.86 -5.23
CA PRO A 47 9.36 10.01 -4.64
C PRO A 47 9.33 10.70 -3.27
N GLU A 48 8.44 11.67 -3.09
CA GLU A 48 8.21 12.31 -1.78
C GLU A 48 7.69 11.33 -0.74
N THR A 49 6.72 10.48 -1.11
CA THR A 49 6.17 9.45 -0.21
C THR A 49 7.23 8.42 0.16
N VAL A 50 8.04 7.97 -0.81
CA VAL A 50 9.18 7.08 -0.56
C VAL A 50 10.13 7.70 0.47
N ALA A 51 10.55 8.95 0.25
CA ALA A 51 11.46 9.66 1.17
C ALA A 51 10.88 9.81 2.59
N ARG A 52 9.58 10.14 2.71
CA ARG A 52 8.91 10.27 4.01
C ARG A 52 8.82 8.93 4.76
N VAL A 53 8.58 7.82 4.05
CA VAL A 53 8.56 6.48 4.67
C VAL A 53 9.96 6.10 5.16
N HIS A 54 11.01 6.38 4.38
CA HIS A 54 12.39 6.17 4.83
C HIS A 54 12.71 7.00 6.08
N ALA A 55 12.39 8.29 6.07
CA ALA A 55 12.66 9.18 7.20
C ALA A 55 11.94 8.72 8.48
N PHE A 56 10.72 8.18 8.37
CA PHE A 56 10.03 7.57 9.51
C PHE A 56 10.73 6.28 9.96
N ALA A 57 11.10 5.40 9.02
CA ALA A 57 11.79 4.15 9.33
C ALA A 57 13.17 4.35 9.99
N ASP A 58 13.80 5.52 9.82
CA ASP A 58 15.07 5.92 10.45
C ASP A 58 14.91 6.48 11.87
N GLN A 59 13.68 6.66 12.37
CA GLN A 59 13.47 7.22 13.70
C GLN A 59 13.89 6.24 14.81
N PRO A 60 14.56 6.70 15.89
CA PRO A 60 15.03 5.84 16.97
C PRO A 60 13.94 5.01 17.67
N GLN A 61 12.71 5.53 17.72
CA GLN A 61 11.55 4.84 18.30
C GLN A 61 10.97 3.73 17.41
N VAL A 62 11.35 3.64 16.13
CA VAL A 62 10.88 2.59 15.24
C VAL A 62 11.77 1.36 15.42
N PRO A 63 11.23 0.20 15.86
CA PRO A 63 12.01 -1.01 15.98
C PRO A 63 12.67 -1.39 14.65
N GLU A 64 13.90 -1.89 14.69
CA GLU A 64 14.68 -2.20 13.48
C GLU A 64 13.91 -3.10 12.51
N GLN A 65 13.24 -4.14 13.02
CA GLN A 65 12.39 -5.02 12.21
C GLN A 65 11.28 -4.27 11.46
N VAL A 66 10.65 -3.29 12.11
CA VAL A 66 9.59 -2.46 11.52
C VAL A 66 10.19 -1.51 10.49
N GLY A 67 11.30 -0.85 10.81
CA GLY A 67 12.02 0.02 9.87
C GLY A 67 12.43 -0.72 8.61
N ASN A 68 12.99 -1.93 8.75
CA ASN A 68 13.35 -2.80 7.62
C ASN A 68 12.12 -3.20 6.80
N ALA A 69 11.02 -3.61 7.44
CA ALA A 69 9.79 -3.95 6.74
C ALA A 69 9.22 -2.77 5.94
N LEU A 70 9.23 -1.55 6.51
CA LEU A 70 8.77 -0.34 5.83
C LEU A 70 9.61 -0.02 4.59
N ARG A 71 10.94 -0.15 4.68
CA ARG A 71 11.85 0.05 3.54
C ARG A 71 11.63 -0.99 2.45
N THR A 72 11.56 -2.26 2.83
CA THR A 72 11.29 -3.35 1.87
C THR A 72 9.97 -3.13 1.15
N ALA A 73 8.92 -2.80 1.89
CA ALA A 73 7.61 -2.50 1.31
C ALA A 73 7.71 -1.32 0.33
N VAL A 74 8.16 -0.15 0.78
CA VAL A 74 8.13 1.07 -0.05
C VAL A 74 9.00 0.96 -1.30
N ASN A 75 10.15 0.29 -1.22
CA ASN A 75 11.02 0.05 -2.36
C ASN A 75 10.39 -0.90 -3.38
N PHE A 76 9.69 -1.94 -2.90
CA PHE A 76 8.94 -2.83 -3.78
C PHE A 76 7.88 -2.04 -4.58
N PHE A 77 7.12 -1.17 -3.92
CA PHE A 77 6.08 -0.37 -4.60
C PHE A 77 6.62 0.70 -5.52
N ALA A 78 7.72 1.35 -5.14
CA ALA A 78 8.35 2.37 -5.95
C ALA A 78 8.88 1.78 -7.27
N GLY A 79 9.14 0.46 -7.31
CA GLY A 79 9.64 -0.22 -8.49
C GLY A 79 11.03 0.27 -8.89
N THR A 80 11.86 0.67 -7.92
CA THR A 80 13.24 1.09 -8.17
C THR A 80 14.07 -0.13 -8.56
N GLY A 81 14.22 -0.39 -9.85
CA GLY A 81 14.89 -1.55 -10.43
C GLY A 81 14.65 -1.65 -11.94
N GLU A 82 14.89 -2.83 -12.53
CA GLU A 82 14.42 -3.11 -13.89
C GLU A 82 12.89 -2.98 -13.95
N LEU A 83 12.36 -2.35 -15.00
CA LEU A 83 10.93 -2.34 -15.28
C LEU A 83 10.47 -3.79 -15.48
N GLY A 84 9.97 -4.40 -14.41
CA GLY A 84 9.41 -5.74 -14.46
C GLY A 84 8.09 -5.71 -15.22
N GLY A 85 7.92 -6.64 -16.16
CA GLY A 85 6.70 -6.79 -16.96
C GLY A 85 6.73 -6.03 -18.30
N PRO A 86 5.82 -6.38 -19.23
CA PRO A 86 5.73 -5.72 -20.52
C PRO A 86 5.35 -4.23 -20.35
N PRO A 87 5.74 -3.36 -21.29
CA PRO A 87 5.28 -1.97 -21.30
C PRO A 87 3.75 -1.91 -21.32
N LEU A 88 3.19 -0.93 -20.61
CA LEU A 88 1.74 -0.65 -20.70
C LEU A 88 1.40 -0.25 -22.14
N PRO A 89 0.28 -0.75 -22.71
CA PRO A 89 -0.23 -0.27 -23.99
C PRO A 89 -0.44 1.25 -23.98
N GLU A 90 -0.22 1.92 -25.11
CA GLU A 90 -0.46 3.37 -25.25
C GLU A 90 -1.93 3.75 -24.99
N ASP A 91 -2.84 2.83 -25.25
CA ASP A 91 -4.29 2.94 -25.07
C ASP A 91 -4.81 2.22 -23.81
N ALA A 92 -3.94 1.94 -22.84
CA ALA A 92 -4.34 1.26 -21.62
C ALA A 92 -5.41 2.05 -20.83
N PRO A 93 -6.47 1.39 -20.33
CA PRO A 93 -7.47 2.05 -19.51
C PRO A 93 -6.85 2.53 -18.19
N ALA A 94 -7.44 3.58 -17.60
CA ALA A 94 -7.07 3.97 -16.26
C ALA A 94 -7.38 2.81 -15.28
N PHE A 95 -6.43 2.49 -14.43
CA PHE A 95 -6.58 1.45 -13.41
C PHE A 95 -6.07 1.94 -12.06
N THR A 96 -6.51 1.27 -11.00
CA THR A 96 -6.03 1.45 -9.64
C THR A 96 -5.39 0.15 -9.18
N GLN A 97 -4.12 0.20 -8.80
CA GLN A 97 -3.46 -0.93 -8.15
C GLN A 97 -3.87 -1.01 -6.68
N PHE A 98 -4.04 -2.23 -6.17
CA PHE A 98 -4.29 -2.45 -4.76
C PHE A 98 -3.07 -2.08 -3.92
N ALA A 99 -3.33 -1.57 -2.72
CA ALA A 99 -2.38 -0.88 -1.86
C ALA A 99 -1.17 -1.72 -1.49
N TRP A 100 -1.29 -3.05 -1.42
CA TRP A 100 -0.13 -3.94 -1.31
C TRP A 100 -0.19 -5.22 -2.12
N PRO A 101 0.96 -5.66 -2.70
CA PRO A 101 1.10 -7.03 -3.12
C PRO A 101 0.84 -7.92 -1.93
N THR A 102 0.18 -9.02 -2.20
CA THR A 102 -0.07 -10.06 -1.22
C THR A 102 0.83 -11.25 -1.48
N VAL A 103 1.03 -12.08 -0.47
CA VAL A 103 1.92 -13.22 -0.53
C VAL A 103 1.18 -14.50 -0.16
N SER A 104 1.57 -15.59 -0.81
CA SER A 104 1.18 -16.95 -0.47
C SER A 104 2.40 -17.75 -0.02
N GLY A 105 2.33 -18.28 1.20
CA GLY A 105 3.34 -19.15 1.79
C GLY A 105 3.51 -20.45 0.99
N HIS A 106 4.75 -20.80 0.62
CA HIS A 106 5.10 -22.09 0.01
C HIS A 106 4.35 -22.46 -1.29
N CYS A 107 3.69 -21.49 -1.94
CA CYS A 107 2.92 -21.72 -3.16
C CYS A 107 3.79 -22.23 -4.32
N MET A 108 5.04 -21.75 -4.43
CA MET A 108 5.96 -22.15 -5.49
C MET A 108 6.79 -23.40 -5.13
N GLY A 109 6.61 -23.95 -3.92
CA GLY A 109 7.41 -25.05 -3.39
C GLY A 109 7.88 -24.78 -1.98
N LYS A 110 8.61 -25.74 -1.38
CA LYS A 110 9.13 -25.59 0.00
C LYS A 110 10.05 -24.39 0.08
N GLY A 111 9.72 -23.44 0.97
CA GLY A 111 10.44 -22.17 1.12
C GLY A 111 10.27 -21.15 -0.02
N LEU A 112 9.50 -21.46 -1.08
CA LEU A 112 9.30 -20.55 -2.21
C LEU A 112 7.89 -19.95 -2.18
N HIS A 113 7.82 -18.63 -2.05
CA HIS A 113 6.59 -17.86 -1.91
C HIS A 113 6.11 -17.31 -3.25
N SER A 114 4.79 -17.25 -3.45
CA SER A 114 4.21 -16.51 -4.57
C SER A 114 3.82 -15.12 -4.11
N THR A 115 4.19 -14.10 -4.89
CA THR A 115 3.71 -12.72 -4.72
C THR A 115 2.59 -12.48 -5.72
N ALA A 116 1.53 -11.79 -5.31
CA ALA A 116 0.42 -11.45 -6.18
C ALA A 116 0.07 -9.97 -6.07
N SER A 117 -0.53 -9.44 -7.12
CA SER A 117 -1.11 -8.09 -7.15
C SER A 117 -2.56 -8.14 -7.64
N ALA A 118 -3.31 -7.10 -7.29
CA ALA A 118 -4.63 -6.87 -7.83
C ALA A 118 -4.73 -5.47 -8.42
N ILE A 119 -5.55 -5.34 -9.46
CA ILE A 119 -5.93 -4.06 -10.07
C ILE A 119 -7.44 -3.97 -10.20
N ALA A 120 -7.93 -2.74 -10.21
CA ALA A 120 -9.32 -2.40 -10.53
C ALA A 120 -9.33 -1.47 -11.74
N VAL A 121 -10.16 -1.79 -12.72
CA VAL A 121 -10.26 -1.07 -13.99
C VAL A 121 -11.70 -0.59 -14.17
N PRO A 122 -12.00 0.67 -13.82
CA PRO A 122 -13.31 1.26 -14.06
C PRO A 122 -13.61 1.34 -15.56
N GLY A 123 -14.86 1.06 -15.93
CA GLY A 123 -15.32 1.22 -17.30
C GLY A 123 -15.62 2.67 -17.67
N PRO A 124 -15.87 2.95 -18.97
CA PRO A 124 -15.98 1.97 -20.05
C PRO A 124 -14.62 1.49 -20.58
N THR A 125 -14.42 0.17 -20.65
CA THR A 125 -13.25 -0.47 -21.28
C THR A 125 -13.59 -1.87 -21.75
N LYS A 126 -12.92 -2.34 -22.81
CA LYS A 126 -13.01 -3.74 -23.30
C LYS A 126 -12.00 -4.68 -22.62
N THR A 127 -10.96 -4.12 -22.02
CA THR A 127 -9.85 -4.85 -21.39
C THR A 127 -9.63 -4.35 -19.96
N PRO A 128 -9.13 -5.20 -19.05
CA PRO A 128 -8.91 -6.66 -19.19
C PRO A 128 -10.22 -7.44 -19.29
N ALA A 129 -10.17 -8.73 -19.68
CA ALA A 129 -11.38 -9.55 -19.86
C ALA A 129 -11.92 -10.07 -18.51
N PRO A 130 -13.24 -10.04 -18.25
CA PRO A 130 -14.26 -9.33 -19.01
C PRO A 130 -14.10 -7.81 -18.85
N GLY A 131 -14.35 -7.05 -19.92
CA GLY A 131 -14.34 -5.58 -19.84
C GLY A 131 -15.38 -5.02 -18.88
N ALA A 132 -15.32 -3.71 -18.63
CA ALA A 132 -16.25 -3.00 -17.78
C ALA A 132 -17.06 -1.97 -18.58
N GLY A 133 -18.38 -1.95 -18.39
CA GLY A 133 -19.26 -0.88 -18.85
C GLY A 133 -19.20 0.36 -17.95
N ALA A 134 -19.96 1.40 -18.30
CA ALA A 134 -20.06 2.61 -17.48
C ALA A 134 -20.60 2.29 -16.07
N GLY A 135 -19.96 2.83 -15.03
CA GLY A 135 -20.31 2.52 -13.63
C GLY A 135 -19.96 1.09 -13.17
N GLN A 136 -19.30 0.29 -14.02
CA GLN A 136 -18.76 -1.01 -13.64
C GLN A 136 -17.25 -0.92 -13.39
N THR A 137 -16.72 -1.90 -12.67
CA THR A 137 -15.28 -2.07 -12.45
C THR A 137 -14.91 -3.52 -12.72
N THR A 138 -13.90 -3.76 -13.57
CA THR A 138 -13.26 -5.06 -13.70
C THR A 138 -12.15 -5.17 -12.67
N PHE A 139 -12.20 -6.21 -11.84
CA PHE A 139 -11.11 -6.56 -10.93
C PHE A 139 -10.26 -7.65 -11.55
N VAL A 140 -8.95 -7.56 -11.40
CA VAL A 140 -7.99 -8.59 -11.82
C VAL A 140 -7.04 -8.89 -10.69
N PHE A 141 -6.77 -10.17 -10.46
CA PHE A 141 -5.79 -10.67 -9.50
C PHE A 141 -4.79 -11.56 -10.24
N THR A 142 -3.48 -11.30 -10.08
CA THR A 142 -2.42 -12.06 -10.75
C THR A 142 -1.42 -12.58 -9.71
N ALA A 143 -1.24 -13.91 -9.67
CA ALA A 143 -0.32 -14.60 -8.75
C ALA A 143 0.99 -14.97 -9.45
N LEU A 144 2.05 -14.17 -9.24
CA LEU A 144 3.34 -14.36 -9.89
C LEU A 144 4.02 -15.67 -9.47
N GLY A 145 4.75 -16.26 -10.41
CA GLY A 145 5.47 -17.52 -10.21
C GLY A 145 4.59 -18.77 -10.12
N THR A 146 3.30 -18.64 -10.38
CA THR A 146 2.37 -19.79 -10.41
C THR A 146 2.18 -20.32 -11.84
N PRO A 147 1.76 -21.59 -12.02
CA PRO A 147 1.23 -22.08 -13.28
C PRO A 147 -0.04 -21.34 -13.72
N ALA A 148 -0.59 -21.71 -14.87
CA ALA A 148 -1.90 -21.22 -15.32
C ALA A 148 -3.00 -21.49 -14.28
N ALA A 149 -3.99 -20.60 -14.23
CA ALA A 149 -5.15 -20.77 -13.36
C ALA A 149 -5.94 -22.01 -13.80
N ALA A 150 -6.46 -22.76 -12.82
CA ALA A 150 -7.43 -23.82 -13.09
C ALA A 150 -8.68 -23.25 -13.79
N LYS A 151 -9.38 -24.09 -14.56
CA LYS A 151 -10.64 -23.71 -15.21
C LYS A 151 -11.69 -23.33 -14.16
N ASP A 152 -11.83 -24.15 -13.12
CA ASP A 152 -12.83 -23.96 -12.08
C ASP A 152 -12.23 -23.27 -10.85
N GLN A 153 -12.63 -22.03 -10.61
CA GLN A 153 -12.23 -21.24 -9.43
C GLN A 153 -13.34 -21.28 -8.36
N GLY A 154 -13.48 -20.22 -7.56
CA GLY A 154 -14.50 -20.09 -6.51
C GLY A 154 -13.97 -19.74 -5.13
N LEU A 155 -12.66 -19.61 -4.97
CA LEU A 155 -12.03 -19.29 -3.68
C LEU A 155 -11.55 -17.84 -3.55
N MET A 156 -11.39 -17.11 -4.66
CA MET A 156 -10.95 -15.71 -4.67
C MET A 156 -12.14 -14.78 -4.86
N LYS A 157 -12.28 -13.78 -3.99
CA LYS A 157 -13.42 -12.84 -4.02
C LYS A 157 -12.96 -11.40 -3.79
N VAL A 158 -13.74 -10.47 -4.34
CA VAL A 158 -13.63 -9.03 -4.07
C VAL A 158 -14.85 -8.57 -3.30
N TYR A 159 -14.62 -8.02 -2.11
CA TYR A 159 -15.64 -7.41 -1.28
C TYR A 159 -15.55 -5.90 -1.48
N TRP A 160 -16.67 -5.24 -1.80
CA TRP A 160 -16.63 -3.82 -2.10
C TRP A 160 -17.81 -3.05 -1.51
N VAL A 161 -17.56 -1.77 -1.26
CA VAL A 161 -18.56 -0.77 -0.86
C VAL A 161 -18.35 0.51 -1.65
N ASN A 162 -19.43 1.03 -2.23
CA ASN A 162 -19.45 2.35 -2.85
C ASN A 162 -19.84 3.38 -1.78
N LEU A 163 -18.93 4.28 -1.45
CA LEU A 163 -19.12 5.27 -0.38
C LEU A 163 -20.08 6.40 -0.76
N ASN A 164 -20.34 6.60 -2.06
CA ASN A 164 -21.28 7.61 -2.54
C ASN A 164 -22.73 7.11 -2.54
N THR A 165 -22.94 5.81 -2.78
CA THR A 165 -24.28 5.22 -2.93
C THR A 165 -24.63 4.22 -1.83
N PHE A 166 -23.67 3.87 -0.97
CA PHE A 166 -23.74 2.81 0.04
C PHE A 166 -24.06 1.41 -0.51
N ARG A 167 -23.99 1.22 -1.83
CA ARG A 167 -24.10 -0.12 -2.43
C ARG A 167 -22.90 -0.96 -2.03
N THR A 168 -23.14 -2.22 -1.75
CA THR A 168 -22.11 -3.20 -1.41
C THR A 168 -22.22 -4.40 -2.35
N GLY A 169 -21.16 -5.20 -2.41
CA GLY A 169 -21.21 -6.46 -3.13
C GLY A 169 -20.02 -7.35 -2.86
N VAL A 170 -20.18 -8.61 -3.28
CA VAL A 170 -19.14 -9.63 -3.30
C VAL A 170 -19.06 -10.16 -4.71
N THR A 171 -17.89 -10.07 -5.31
CA THR A 171 -17.64 -10.46 -6.69
C THR A 171 -16.62 -11.60 -6.71
N PRO A 172 -17.02 -12.85 -7.01
CA PRO A 172 -16.07 -13.94 -7.19
C PRO A 172 -15.20 -13.67 -8.43
N LEU A 173 -13.93 -14.01 -8.35
CA LEU A 173 -12.99 -13.92 -9.47
C LEU A 173 -12.81 -15.30 -10.10
N ASP A 174 -12.85 -15.35 -11.43
CA ASP A 174 -12.78 -16.57 -12.22
C ASP A 174 -11.67 -16.49 -13.29
N ASN A 175 -11.35 -17.64 -13.89
CA ASN A 175 -10.38 -17.72 -14.97
C ASN A 175 -11.03 -17.30 -16.32
N ASN A 176 -10.84 -16.04 -16.70
CA ASN A 176 -11.32 -15.51 -17.99
C ASN A 176 -10.25 -15.56 -19.10
N GLY A 177 -9.20 -16.37 -18.94
CA GLY A 177 -8.21 -16.60 -19.98
C GLY A 177 -7.29 -15.42 -20.28
N ILE A 178 -7.13 -14.45 -19.36
CA ILE A 178 -6.20 -13.32 -19.52
C ILE A 178 -4.76 -13.83 -19.71
N ASN A 179 -4.40 -14.89 -18.99
CA ASN A 179 -3.05 -15.45 -19.03
C ASN A 179 -3.07 -16.99 -19.05
N PRO A 180 -3.29 -17.60 -20.23
CA PRO A 180 -3.57 -19.04 -20.36
C PRO A 180 -2.36 -19.92 -20.05
N THR A 181 -1.14 -19.38 -20.08
CA THR A 181 0.11 -20.10 -19.79
C THR A 181 0.67 -19.82 -18.40
N GLY A 182 0.02 -18.95 -17.63
CA GLY A 182 0.49 -18.49 -16.33
C GLY A 182 1.38 -17.23 -16.41
N PRO A 183 1.58 -16.48 -15.31
CA PRO A 183 1.01 -16.68 -13.97
C PRO A 183 -0.52 -16.73 -13.91
N SER A 184 -1.06 -17.43 -12.92
CA SER A 184 -2.51 -17.51 -12.70
C SER A 184 -3.10 -16.11 -12.56
N THR A 185 -4.04 -15.78 -13.46
CA THR A 185 -4.74 -14.50 -13.48
C THR A 185 -6.24 -14.74 -13.43
N LEU A 186 -6.90 -14.20 -12.41
CA LEU A 186 -8.34 -14.26 -12.20
C LEU A 186 -8.95 -12.87 -12.39
N SER A 187 -10.19 -12.82 -12.85
CA SER A 187 -10.89 -11.55 -13.04
C SER A 187 -12.40 -11.69 -12.97
N ALA A 188 -13.08 -10.56 -12.81
CA ALA A 188 -14.54 -10.45 -12.97
C ALA A 188 -14.95 -8.97 -13.03
N THR A 189 -16.13 -8.70 -13.60
CA THR A 189 -16.73 -7.36 -13.65
C THR A 189 -17.82 -7.22 -12.61
N ALA A 190 -17.83 -6.11 -11.88
CA ALA A 190 -18.82 -5.78 -10.86
C ALA A 190 -19.57 -4.48 -11.20
N ASN A 191 -20.86 -4.44 -10.86
CA ASN A 191 -21.71 -3.24 -10.94
C ASN A 191 -21.50 -2.33 -9.72
N THR A 192 -20.29 -1.78 -9.58
CA THR A 192 -19.88 -0.99 -8.40
C THR A 192 -20.62 0.35 -8.27
N GLY A 193 -21.14 0.88 -9.38
CA GLY A 193 -21.71 2.22 -9.45
C GLY A 193 -20.64 3.31 -9.50
N LYS A 194 -21.05 4.52 -9.90
CA LYS A 194 -20.17 5.69 -9.96
C LYS A 194 -19.78 6.18 -8.57
N GLY A 195 -18.60 6.79 -8.46
CA GLY A 195 -18.06 7.36 -7.22
C GLY A 195 -16.89 6.58 -6.64
N ARG A 196 -16.60 6.86 -5.36
CA ARG A 196 -15.54 6.25 -4.57
C ARG A 196 -15.96 4.86 -4.10
N VAL A 197 -15.16 3.86 -4.45
CA VAL A 197 -15.36 2.47 -4.06
C VAL A 197 -14.17 2.01 -3.22
N LEU A 198 -14.43 1.41 -2.06
CA LEU A 198 -13.43 0.65 -1.33
C LEU A 198 -13.60 -0.82 -1.70
N ALA A 199 -12.50 -1.53 -1.95
CA ALA A 199 -12.50 -2.93 -2.31
C ALA A 199 -11.41 -3.69 -1.55
N VAL A 200 -11.70 -4.94 -1.17
CA VAL A 200 -10.75 -5.89 -0.57
C VAL A 200 -10.79 -7.18 -1.39
N VAL A 201 -9.64 -7.64 -1.84
CA VAL A 201 -9.48 -8.96 -2.44
C VAL A 201 -9.00 -9.92 -1.35
N ASP A 202 -9.66 -11.06 -1.21
CA ASP A 202 -9.32 -12.08 -0.23
C ASP A 202 -9.64 -13.49 -0.78
N GLY A 203 -8.81 -14.46 -0.40
CA GLY A 203 -9.01 -15.87 -0.72
C GLY A 203 -7.82 -16.55 -1.35
N ALA A 204 -8.11 -17.54 -2.22
CA ALA A 204 -7.11 -18.42 -2.80
C ALA A 204 -7.26 -18.59 -4.31
N VAL A 205 -6.15 -18.82 -4.99
CA VAL A 205 -6.09 -19.18 -6.41
C VAL A 205 -5.93 -20.69 -6.54
N ARG A 206 -6.77 -21.33 -7.36
CA ARG A 206 -6.52 -22.70 -7.82
C ARG A 206 -5.68 -22.66 -9.09
N THR A 207 -4.52 -23.30 -9.06
CA THR A 207 -3.71 -23.57 -10.25
C THR A 207 -4.05 -24.96 -10.77
N THR A 208 -3.44 -25.38 -11.89
CA THR A 208 -3.60 -26.74 -12.42
C THR A 208 -3.15 -27.85 -11.46
N ASP A 209 -2.30 -27.54 -10.48
CA ASP A 209 -1.63 -28.51 -9.61
C ASP A 209 -1.82 -28.28 -8.11
N LYS A 210 -2.24 -27.07 -7.67
CA LYS A 210 -2.37 -26.73 -6.24
C LYS A 210 -3.34 -25.58 -5.98
N THR A 211 -3.54 -25.27 -4.70
CA THR A 211 -4.29 -24.10 -4.25
C THR A 211 -3.39 -23.21 -3.39
N CYS A 212 -3.32 -21.93 -3.73
CA CYS A 212 -2.49 -20.94 -3.03
C CYS A 212 -3.36 -19.88 -2.37
N ALA A 213 -3.36 -19.85 -1.03
CA ALA A 213 -4.06 -18.84 -0.25
C ALA A 213 -3.19 -17.58 -0.10
N PHE A 214 -3.78 -16.42 -0.32
CA PHE A 214 -3.10 -15.12 -0.24
C PHE A 214 -3.68 -14.30 0.91
N ALA A 215 -2.84 -13.50 1.57
CA ALA A 215 -3.34 -12.53 2.53
C ALA A 215 -4.26 -11.49 1.84
N PRO A 216 -5.21 -10.87 2.55
CA PRO A 216 -6.05 -9.83 1.96
C PRO A 216 -5.24 -8.61 1.48
N THR A 217 -5.73 -7.96 0.43
CA THR A 217 -5.24 -6.64 -0.02
C THR A 217 -6.39 -5.72 -0.38
N ALA A 218 -6.22 -4.40 -0.25
CA ALA A 218 -7.30 -3.42 -0.41
C ALA A 218 -6.98 -2.31 -1.42
N ALA A 219 -8.02 -1.69 -1.98
CA ALA A 219 -7.91 -0.53 -2.86
C ALA A 219 -9.01 0.50 -2.57
N SER A 220 -8.72 1.75 -2.95
CA SER A 220 -9.70 2.82 -3.05
C SER A 220 -9.75 3.31 -4.49
N ILE A 221 -10.88 3.13 -5.15
CA ILE A 221 -11.06 3.26 -6.60
C ILE A 221 -12.03 4.41 -6.89
N ASN A 222 -11.78 5.18 -7.94
CA ASN A 222 -12.72 6.18 -8.42
C ASN A 222 -13.38 5.72 -9.72
N VAL A 223 -14.68 5.45 -9.68
CA VAL A 223 -15.47 4.95 -10.82
C VAL A 223 -16.23 6.11 -11.47
N ARG A 224 -16.11 6.26 -12.78
CA ARG A 224 -16.68 7.40 -13.55
C ARG A 224 -18.01 7.07 -14.23
#